data_AF-A0A1G9TCT2-F1
#
_entry.id   AF-A0A1G9TCT2-F1
#
_cell.length_a   1.000
_cell.length_b   1.000
_cell.length_c   1.000
_cell.angle_alpha   90.00
_cell.angle_beta   90.00
_cell.angle_gamma   90.00
#
_symmetry.space_group_name_H-M   'P 1'
#
loop_
_entity.id
_entity.type
_entity.pdbx_description
1 polymer ?
#
loop_
_entity_poly.entity_id
_entity_poly.type
_entity_poly.pdbx_seq_one_letter_code
_entity_poly.pdbx_strand_id
1 'polypeptide(L)'
;MAWLSDRQITLLTRAFVLVLVVFVVLGAYFQLQTGGTAALLEVVVSLYVVGLVALAVFRGGFDTKRFRIALYIGVVAWALVSYVSGNDSLVTLLLLGVGALLLTRELTFGD
;
A
#
# COMPACT_ATOMS: atom_id res chain seq x y z
N MET A 1 -32.78 -4.89 10.87
CA MET A 1 -31.33 -4.77 10.59
C MET A 1 -30.71 -4.07 11.78
N ALA A 2 -29.92 -4.78 12.58
CA ALA A 2 -29.30 -4.20 13.78
C ALA A 2 -28.27 -3.15 13.35
N TRP A 3 -28.52 -1.89 13.71
CA TRP A 3 -27.61 -0.78 13.50
C TRP A 3 -26.39 -0.99 14.39
N LEU A 4 -25.24 -1.37 13.81
CA LEU A 4 -23.96 -1.38 14.53
C LEU A 4 -23.63 0.04 14.95
N SER A 5 -23.16 0.23 16.18
CA SER A 5 -22.70 1.55 16.63
C SER A 5 -21.41 1.94 15.91
N ASP A 6 -21.18 3.25 15.68
CA ASP A 6 -19.97 3.76 15.03
C ASP A 6 -18.67 3.27 15.70
N ARG A 7 -18.72 3.05 17.02
CA ARG A 7 -17.61 2.46 17.79
C ARG A 7 -17.34 1.01 17.39
N GLN A 8 -18.39 0.20 17.23
CA GLN A 8 -18.25 -1.19 16.79
C GLN A 8 -17.71 -1.28 15.36
N ILE A 9 -18.18 -0.42 14.45
CA ILE A 9 -17.67 -0.37 13.07
C ILE A 9 -16.18 -0.03 13.08
N THR A 10 -15.79 1.01 13.82
CA THR A 10 -14.39 1.43 13.92
C THR A 10 -13.49 0.31 14.48
N LEU A 11 -13.94 -0.38 15.53
CA LEU A 11 -13.21 -1.50 16.12
C LEU A 11 -13.09 -2.68 15.16
N LEU A 12 -14.17 -3.03 14.45
CA LEU A 12 -14.16 -4.10 13.46
C LEU A 12 -13.23 -3.79 12.30
N THR A 13 -13.24 -2.56 11.77
CA THR A 13 -12.32 -2.14 10.71
C THR A 13 -10.86 -2.24 11.16
N ARG A 14 -10.54 -1.77 12.38
CA ARG A 14 -9.17 -1.87 12.93
C ARG A 14 -8.73 -3.32 13.14
N ALA A 15 -9.61 -4.16 13.68
CA ALA A 15 -9.33 -5.58 13.88
C ALA A 15 -9.11 -6.30 12.54
N PHE A 16 -9.97 -6.04 11.56
CA PHE A 16 -9.84 -6.59 10.21
C PHE A 16 -8.53 -6.16 9.54
N VAL A 17 -8.17 -4.88 9.64
CA VAL A 17 -6.90 -4.37 9.09
C VAL A 17 -5.71 -5.01 9.80
N LEU A 18 -5.75 -5.21 11.11
CA LEU A 18 -4.68 -5.95 11.82
C LEU A 18 -4.52 -7.37 11.31
N VAL A 19 -5.64 -8.08 11.09
CA VAL A 19 -5.60 -9.42 10.51
C VAL A 19 -4.92 -9.38 9.14
N LEU A 20 -5.32 -8.45 8.25
CA LEU A 20 -4.68 -8.30 6.94
C LEU A 20 -3.19 -7.98 7.04
N VAL A 21 -2.78 -7.12 7.96
CA VAL A 21 -1.36 -6.82 8.21
C VAL A 21 -0.59 -8.08 8.61
N VAL A 22 -1.14 -8.89 9.51
CA VAL A 22 -0.53 -10.17 9.90
C VAL A 22 -0.40 -11.10 8.70
N PHE A 23 -1.45 -11.23 7.89
CA PHE A 23 -1.40 -12.04 6.66
C PHE A 23 -0.32 -11.57 5.69
N VAL A 24 -0.17 -10.26 5.51
CA VAL A 24 0.86 -9.68 4.63
C VAL A 24 2.26 -9.97 5.18
N VAL A 25 2.47 -9.81 6.49
CA VAL A 25 3.76 -10.10 7.13
C VAL A 25 4.12 -11.58 7.00
N LEU A 26 3.16 -12.48 7.20
CA LEU A 26 3.36 -13.91 6.99
C LEU A 26 3.65 -14.23 5.52
N GLY A 27 2.89 -13.65 4.59
CA GLY A 27 3.11 -13.80 3.16
C GLY A 27 4.51 -13.34 2.74
N ALA A 28 4.93 -12.17 3.22
CA ALA A 28 6.28 -11.63 3.01
C ALA A 28 7.37 -12.55 3.56
N TYR A 29 7.17 -13.13 4.75
CA TYR A 29 8.10 -14.10 5.32
C TYR A 29 8.26 -15.33 4.41
N PHE A 30 7.15 -15.91 3.95
CA PHE A 30 7.20 -17.05 3.02
C PHE A 30 7.80 -16.67 1.67
N GLN A 31 7.52 -15.48 1.16
CA GLN A 31 8.06 -14.99 -0.11
C GLN A 31 9.59 -14.81 -0.06
N LEU A 32 10.14 -14.35 1.08
CA LEU A 32 11.59 -14.30 1.27
C LEU A 32 12.23 -15.68 1.33
N GLN A 33 11.54 -16.66 1.94
CA GLN A 33 12.05 -18.03 2.03
C GLN A 33 12.11 -18.71 0.65
N THR A 34 11.16 -18.43 -0.24
CA THR A 34 11.10 -19.05 -1.58
C THR A 34 11.87 -18.27 -2.64
N GLY A 35 11.78 -16.93 -2.62
CA GLY A 35 12.35 -16.04 -3.64
C GLY A 35 13.73 -15.46 -3.28
N GLY A 36 14.23 -15.70 -2.06
CA GLY A 36 15.54 -15.24 -1.62
C GLY A 36 15.69 -13.71 -1.69
N THR A 37 16.89 -13.23 -2.02
CA THR A 37 17.19 -11.79 -2.10
C THR A 37 16.49 -11.08 -3.25
N ALA A 38 16.06 -11.79 -4.30
CA ALA A 38 15.33 -11.21 -5.42
C ALA A 38 13.94 -10.70 -4.99
N ALA A 39 13.31 -11.38 -4.02
CA ALA A 39 12.01 -10.99 -3.46
C ALA A 39 12.09 -9.79 -2.49
N LEU A 40 13.30 -9.36 -2.11
CA LEU A 40 13.49 -8.39 -1.04
C LEU A 40 12.83 -7.04 -1.37
N LEU A 41 12.99 -6.55 -2.59
CA LEU A 41 12.38 -5.28 -3.02
C LEU A 41 10.85 -5.34 -2.99
N GLU A 42 10.28 -6.44 -3.47
CA GLU A 42 8.82 -6.64 -3.51
C GLU A 42 8.23 -6.70 -2.10
N VAL A 43 8.93 -7.38 -1.20
CA VAL A 43 8.56 -7.48 0.22
C VAL A 43 8.65 -6.13 0.92
N VAL A 44 9.72 -5.37 0.70
CA VAL A 44 9.89 -4.04 1.30
C VAL A 44 8.77 -3.11 0.85
N VAL A 45 8.44 -3.08 -0.44
CA VAL A 45 7.36 -2.23 -0.94
C VAL A 45 6.00 -2.67 -0.41
N SER A 46 5.74 -3.98 -0.35
CA SER A 46 4.50 -4.52 0.19
C SER A 46 4.31 -4.15 1.66
N LEU A 47 5.36 -4.30 2.47
CA LEU A 47 5.34 -3.91 3.89
C LEU A 47 5.20 -2.39 4.06
N TYR A 48 5.81 -1.59 3.18
CA TYR A 48 5.64 -0.14 3.18
C TYR A 48 4.18 0.25 2.95
N VAL A 49 3.54 -0.28 1.91
CA VAL A 49 2.14 0.07 1.57
C VAL A 49 1.19 -0.39 2.68
N VAL A 50 1.36 -1.60 3.18
CA VAL A 50 0.51 -2.14 4.25
C VAL A 50 0.73 -1.40 5.57
N GLY A 51 1.97 -1.06 5.91
CA GLY A 51 2.28 -0.24 7.07
C GLY A 51 1.66 1.16 6.97
N LEU A 52 1.71 1.78 5.78
CA LEU A 52 1.08 3.07 5.52
C LEU A 52 -0.44 3.04 5.73
N VAL A 53 -1.10 2.03 5.16
CA VAL A 53 -2.55 1.85 5.30
C VAL A 53 -2.92 1.58 6.75
N ALA A 54 -2.21 0.70 7.44
CA ALA A 54 -2.42 0.45 8.86
C ALA A 54 -2.28 1.74 9.68
N LEU A 55 -1.22 2.52 9.43
CA LEU A 55 -1.00 3.79 10.09
C LEU A 55 -2.17 4.75 9.91
N ALA A 56 -2.70 4.87 8.68
CA ALA A 56 -3.83 5.74 8.39
C ALA A 56 -5.14 5.27 9.03
N VAL A 57 -5.37 3.96 9.14
CA VAL A 57 -6.52 3.38 9.85
C VAL A 57 -6.46 3.67 11.35
N PHE A 58 -5.27 3.58 11.96
CA PHE A 58 -5.11 3.80 13.39
C PHE A 58 -5.06 5.28 13.78
N ARG A 59 -4.39 6.12 12.98
CA ARG A 59 -4.21 7.55 13.27
C ARG A 59 -5.24 8.48 12.60
N GLY A 60 -6.05 7.98 11.67
CA GLY A 60 -7.09 8.76 10.99
C GLY A 60 -6.51 9.81 10.03
N GLY A 61 -5.87 9.38 8.94
CA GLY A 61 -5.09 10.27 8.06
C GLY A 61 -5.34 10.14 6.55
N PHE A 62 -6.36 9.39 6.14
CA PHE A 62 -6.61 9.06 4.72
C PHE A 62 -6.81 10.30 3.84
N ASP A 63 -7.39 11.37 4.38
CA ASP A 63 -7.71 12.58 3.61
C ASP A 63 -6.55 13.59 3.52
N THR A 64 -5.41 13.29 4.14
CA THR A 64 -4.29 14.23 4.18
C THR A 64 -3.46 14.19 2.90
N LYS A 65 -3.02 15.37 2.43
CA LYS A 65 -2.06 15.50 1.30
C LYS A 65 -0.84 14.59 1.50
N ARG A 66 -0.30 14.55 2.72
CA ARG A 66 0.86 13.72 3.09
C ARG A 66 0.60 12.23 2.88
N PHE A 67 -0.57 11.74 3.28
CA PHE A 67 -0.94 10.34 3.06
C PHE A 67 -1.09 10.02 1.56
N ARG A 68 -1.74 10.90 0.78
CA ARG A 68 -1.90 10.72 -0.67
C ARG A 68 -0.54 10.62 -1.37
N ILE A 69 0.38 11.53 -1.09
CA ILE A 69 1.76 11.49 -1.63
C ILE A 69 2.43 10.17 -1.26
N ALA A 70 2.40 9.79 0.01
CA ALA A 70 3.05 8.57 0.47
C ALA A 70 2.46 7.30 -0.16
N LEU A 71 1.15 7.28 -0.38
CA LEU A 71 0.47 6.20 -1.10
C LEU A 71 0.88 6.16 -2.58
N TYR A 72 0.93 7.30 -3.27
CA TYR A 72 1.36 7.37 -4.67
C TYR A 72 2.82 6.94 -4.85
N ILE A 73 3.70 7.29 -3.90
CA ILE A 73 5.07 6.77 -3.86
C ILE A 73 5.06 5.24 -3.77
N GLY A 74 4.22 4.66 -2.90
CA GLY A 74 4.07 3.21 -2.78
C GLY A 74 3.62 2.54 -4.08
N VAL A 75 2.63 3.13 -4.77
CA VAL A 75 2.12 2.62 -6.06
C VAL A 75 3.22 2.66 -7.13
N VAL A 76 3.95 3.77 -7.24
CA VAL A 76 5.04 3.92 -8.21
C VAL A 76 6.17 2.94 -7.90
N ALA A 77 6.56 2.81 -6.62
CA ALA A 77 7.59 1.87 -6.19
C ALA A 77 7.18 0.42 -6.51
N TRP A 78 5.92 0.06 -6.29
CA TRP A 78 5.41 -1.28 -6.58
C TRP A 78 5.43 -1.59 -8.08
N ALA A 79 4.93 -0.66 -8.90
CA ALA A 79 4.95 -0.82 -10.35
C ALA A 79 6.40 -0.88 -10.88
N LEU A 80 7.31 -0.09 -10.30
CA LEU A 80 8.73 -0.11 -10.68
C LEU A 80 9.39 -1.45 -10.34
N VAL A 81 9.14 -1.99 -9.14
CA VAL A 81 9.65 -3.32 -8.76
C VAL A 81 9.08 -4.39 -9.69
N SER A 82 7.78 -4.35 -9.99
CA SER A 82 7.16 -5.31 -10.91
C SER A 82 7.77 -5.24 -12.32
N TYR A 83 8.00 -4.03 -12.84
CA TYR A 83 8.64 -3.80 -14.13
C TYR A 83 10.08 -4.34 -14.15
N VAL A 84 10.90 -4.01 -13.15
CA VAL A 84 12.29 -4.48 -13.07
C VAL A 84 12.39 -6.00 -12.90
N SER A 85 11.40 -6.61 -12.25
CA SER A 85 11.27 -8.07 -12.14
C SER A 85 10.80 -8.75 -13.45
N GLY A 86 10.62 -7.98 -14.54
CA GLY A 86 10.27 -8.48 -15.87
C GLY A 86 8.77 -8.63 -16.12
N ASN A 87 7.91 -8.06 -15.27
CA ASN A 87 6.46 -8.06 -15.46
C ASN A 87 6.00 -6.79 -16.19
N ASP A 88 6.18 -6.80 -17.51
CA ASP A 88 5.89 -5.67 -18.42
C ASP A 88 4.41 -5.59 -18.84
N SER A 89 3.50 -5.96 -17.93
CA SER A 89 2.07 -5.93 -18.22
C SER A 89 1.57 -4.50 -18.47
N LEU A 90 0.51 -4.36 -19.28
CA LEU A 90 -0.19 -3.07 -19.47
C LEU A 90 -0.59 -2.44 -18.13
N VAL A 91 -0.96 -3.25 -17.14
CA VAL A 91 -1.32 -2.79 -15.80
C VAL A 91 -0.12 -2.16 -15.10
N THR A 92 1.06 -2.79 -15.17
CA THR A 92 2.31 -2.27 -14.61
C THR A 92 2.64 -0.89 -15.19
N LEU A 93 2.57 -0.77 -16.51
CA LEU A 93 2.86 0.48 -17.22
C LEU A 93 1.85 1.58 -16.89
N LEU A 94 0.55 1.23 -16.82
CA LEU A 94 -0.50 2.18 -16.42
C LEU A 94 -0.31 2.64 -14.97
N LEU A 95 -0.01 1.73 -14.05
CA LEU A 95 0.23 2.09 -12.64
C LEU A 95 1.47 2.99 -12.49
N LEU A 96 2.53 2.72 -13.26
CA LEU A 96 3.72 3.56 -13.27
C LEU A 96 3.40 4.96 -13.80
N GLY A 97 2.75 5.05 -14.95
CA GLY A 97 2.41 6.33 -15.59
C GLY A 97 1.41 7.15 -14.79
N VAL A 98 0.28 6.56 -14.41
CA VAL A 98 -0.76 7.22 -13.62
C VAL A 98 -0.26 7.55 -12.23
N GLY A 99 0.44 6.62 -11.55
CA GLY A 99 1.02 6.87 -10.25
C GLY A 99 2.00 8.03 -10.25
N ALA A 100 2.90 8.08 -11.23
CA ALA A 100 3.85 9.18 -11.38
C ALA A 100 3.16 10.52 -11.68
N LEU A 101 2.13 10.52 -12.54
CA LEU A 101 1.35 11.70 -12.85
C LEU A 101 0.61 12.25 -11.63
N LEU A 102 -0.05 11.37 -10.86
CA LEU A 102 -0.75 11.74 -9.63
C LEU A 102 0.22 12.27 -8.57
N LEU A 103 1.38 11.63 -8.41
CA LEU A 103 2.43 12.08 -7.51
C LEU A 103 2.93 13.47 -7.89
N THR A 104 3.25 13.68 -9.17
CA THR A 104 3.73 14.98 -9.69
C THR A 104 2.67 16.07 -9.49
N ARG A 105 1.40 15.75 -9.77
CA ARG A 105 0.28 16.68 -9.57
C ARG A 105 0.16 17.10 -8.11
N GLU A 106 0.16 16.15 -7.18
CA GLU A 106 -0.01 16.45 -5.75
C GLU A 106 1.18 17.25 -5.18
N LEU A 107 2.39 17.00 -5.70
CA LEU A 107 3.60 17.76 -5.34
C LEU A 107 3.60 19.19 -5.91
N THR A 108 3.05 19.40 -7.11
CA THR A 108 3.12 20.68 -7.83
C THR A 108 1.92 21.60 -7.59
N PHE A 109 0.72 21.02 -7.48
CA PHE A 109 -0.54 21.76 -7.47
C PHE A 109 -1.39 21.53 -6.22
N GLY A 110 -0.91 20.70 -5.28
CA GLY A 110 -1.68 20.32 -4.10
C GLY A 110 -1.67 21.38 -3.00
N ASP A 111 -1.85 22.67 -3.29
CA ASP A 111 -1.95 23.71 -2.23
C ASP A 111 -3.41 24.02 -1.88
#